data_AF-A0A1I2WYH8-F1
#
_entry.id   AF-A0A1I2WYH8-F1
#
_cell.length_a   1.000
_cell.length_b   1.000
_cell.length_c   1.000
_cell.angle_alpha   90.00
_cell.angle_beta   90.00
_cell.angle_gamma   90.00
#
_symmetry.space_group_name_H-M   'P 1'
#
loop_
_entity.id
_entity.type
_entity.pdbx_description
1 polymer ?
#
loop_
_entity_poly.entity_id
_entity_poly.type
_entity_poly.pdbx_seq_one_letter_code
_entity_poly.pdbx_strand_id
1 'polypeptide(L)'
;PLLASIVVMLLVPKSAPLIAMFMLGNLFMESGVVERLTNVSRNELMNIVTILLGVAVGSTMTAEVFLTWKTIGVFIMGVVAFAFATAGGVLIAKFMNLFTKNKVNPLIGAAGVSAVPMAARVVHSMGTEANPQNYLLMHAMGPNVAGVIGTAVAAGAFIAAIM
;
A
#
# COMPACT_ATOMS: atom_id res chain seq x y z
N PRO A 1 0.61 -16.51 -0.23
CA PRO A 1 -0.29 -15.94 0.82
C PRO A 1 -0.14 -16.64 2.18
N LEU A 2 -0.23 -17.97 2.26
CA LEU A 2 -0.17 -18.72 3.53
C LEU A 2 1.15 -18.54 4.27
N LEU A 3 2.29 -18.77 3.59
CA LEU A 3 3.62 -18.55 4.18
C LEU A 3 3.82 -17.11 4.67
N ALA A 4 3.44 -16.12 3.85
CA ALA A 4 3.53 -14.71 4.22
C ALA A 4 2.67 -14.40 5.45
N SER A 5 1.46 -14.96 5.54
CA SER A 5 0.57 -14.79 6.69
C SER A 5 1.20 -15.37 7.95
N ILE A 6 1.71 -16.61 7.89
CA ILE A 6 2.34 -17.27 9.04
C ILE A 6 3.53 -16.45 9.55
N VAL A 7 4.44 -16.06 8.65
CA VAL A 7 5.64 -15.29 9.03
C VAL A 7 5.26 -13.95 9.65
N VAL A 8 4.35 -13.20 9.02
CA VAL A 8 3.98 -11.86 9.50
C VAL A 8 3.19 -11.93 10.82
N MET A 9 2.29 -12.90 10.97
CA MET A 9 1.51 -13.06 12.22
C MET A 9 2.39 -13.52 13.39
N LEU A 10 3.43 -14.32 13.14
CA LEU A 10 4.39 -14.71 14.18
C LEU A 10 5.28 -13.52 14.60
N LEU A 11 5.67 -12.66 13.66
CA LEU A 11 6.52 -11.50 13.96
C LEU A 11 5.74 -10.34 14.58
N VAL A 12 4.54 -10.04 14.07
CA VAL A 12 3.70 -8.92 14.53
C VAL A 12 2.26 -9.41 14.73
N PRO A 13 1.94 -10.04 15.87
CA PRO A 13 0.62 -10.62 16.12
C PRO A 13 -0.52 -9.60 16.06
N LYS A 14 -0.26 -8.35 16.45
CA LYS A 14 -1.25 -7.26 16.38
C LYS A 14 -1.63 -6.87 14.94
N SER A 15 -0.80 -7.20 13.95
CA SER A 15 -1.13 -7.02 12.52
C SER A 15 -2.00 -8.13 11.94
N ALA A 16 -2.24 -9.22 12.70
CA ALA A 16 -2.89 -10.42 12.21
C ALA A 16 -4.27 -10.17 11.57
N PRO A 17 -5.19 -9.35 12.14
CA PRO A 17 -6.49 -9.13 11.51
C PRO A 17 -6.38 -8.50 10.12
N LEU A 18 -5.45 -7.55 9.94
CA LEU A 18 -5.24 -6.87 8.65
C LEU A 18 -4.60 -7.80 7.62
N ILE A 19 -3.52 -8.48 8.01
CA ILE A 19 -2.76 -9.34 7.11
C ILE A 19 -3.54 -10.59 6.75
N ALA A 20 -4.29 -11.18 7.69
CA ALA A 20 -5.12 -12.35 7.42
C ALA A 20 -6.22 -12.03 6.40
N MET A 21 -6.93 -10.91 6.54
CA MET A 21 -7.98 -10.53 5.59
C MET A 21 -7.42 -10.17 4.22
N PHE A 22 -6.26 -9.50 4.17
CA PHE A 22 -5.57 -9.21 2.91
C PHE A 22 -5.13 -10.50 2.20
N MET A 23 -4.51 -11.43 2.93
CA MET A 23 -4.02 -12.69 2.37
C MET A 23 -5.13 -13.69 2.06
N LEU A 24 -6.29 -13.59 2.73
CA LEU A 24 -7.50 -14.34 2.40
C LEU A 24 -8.04 -13.92 1.02
N GLY A 25 -8.13 -12.61 0.75
CA GLY A 25 -8.51 -12.11 -0.58
C GLY A 25 -7.53 -12.58 -1.66
N ASN A 26 -6.24 -12.56 -1.36
CA ASN A 26 -5.21 -13.10 -2.26
C ASN A 26 -5.37 -14.61 -2.49
N LEU A 27 -5.71 -15.38 -1.45
CA LEU A 27 -5.97 -16.82 -1.56
C LEU A 27 -7.20 -17.11 -2.43
N PHE A 28 -8.28 -16.33 -2.33
CA PHE A 28 -9.44 -16.50 -3.20
C PHE A 28 -9.09 -16.31 -4.67
N MET A 29 -8.25 -15.31 -4.98
CA MET A 29 -7.79 -15.04 -6.35
C MET A 29 -6.87 -16.15 -6.88
N GLU A 30 -5.88 -16.57 -6.10
CA GLU A 30 -4.85 -17.53 -6.52
C GLU A 30 -5.31 -18.99 -6.45
N SER A 31 -6.34 -19.31 -5.66
CA SER A 31 -6.79 -20.69 -5.48
C SER A 31 -7.52 -21.25 -6.70
N GLY A 32 -8.07 -20.41 -7.57
CA GLY A 32 -8.76 -20.80 -8.82
C GLY A 32 -10.06 -21.61 -8.66
N VAL A 33 -10.36 -22.16 -7.48
CA VAL A 33 -11.52 -23.04 -7.23
C VAL A 33 -12.72 -22.31 -6.60
N VAL A 34 -12.54 -21.05 -6.20
CA VAL A 34 -13.57 -20.24 -5.49
C VAL A 34 -13.97 -18.99 -6.28
N GLU A 35 -14.08 -19.11 -7.61
CA GLU A 35 -14.34 -17.99 -8.52
C GLU A 35 -15.58 -17.15 -8.12
N ARG A 36 -16.67 -17.80 -7.67
CA ARG A 36 -17.87 -17.11 -7.16
C ARG A 36 -17.55 -16.20 -5.98
N LEU A 37 -16.74 -16.66 -5.02
CA LEU A 37 -16.33 -15.86 -3.86
C LEU A 37 -15.38 -14.73 -4.29
N THR A 38 -14.45 -15.00 -5.20
CA THR A 38 -13.51 -13.99 -5.72
C THR A 38 -14.26 -12.85 -6.40
N ASN A 39 -15.20 -13.16 -7.29
CA ASN A 39 -15.97 -12.17 -8.04
C ASN A 39 -16.90 -11.34 -7.13
N VAL A 40 -17.58 -11.98 -6.18
CA VAL A 40 -18.42 -11.28 -5.20
C VAL A 40 -17.58 -10.40 -4.29
N SER A 41 -16.43 -10.89 -3.80
CA SER A 41 -15.55 -10.15 -2.88
C SER A 41 -14.92 -8.93 -3.56
N ARG A 42 -14.51 -9.05 -4.83
CA ARG A 42 -13.82 -7.99 -5.57
C ARG A 42 -14.75 -6.88 -6.06
N ASN A 43 -16.00 -7.21 -6.40
CA ASN A 43 -16.93 -6.27 -7.01
C ASN A 43 -18.04 -5.88 -6.02
N GLU A 44 -19.03 -6.74 -5.84
CA GLU A 44 -20.27 -6.40 -5.13
C GLU A 44 -20.04 -6.09 -3.66
N LEU A 45 -19.32 -6.97 -2.94
CA LEU A 45 -19.04 -6.77 -1.53
C LEU A 45 -18.16 -5.55 -1.30
N MET A 46 -17.14 -5.34 -2.15
CA MET A 46 -16.27 -4.17 -2.07
C MET A 46 -17.06 -2.87 -2.26
N ASN A 47 -17.96 -2.82 -3.24
CA ASN A 47 -18.80 -1.65 -3.51
C ASN A 47 -19.73 -1.35 -2.32
N ILE A 48 -20.41 -2.38 -1.81
CA ILE A 48 -21.33 -2.24 -0.67
C ILE A 48 -20.59 -1.73 0.57
N VAL A 49 -19.49 -2.38 0.95
CA VAL A 49 -18.70 -2.00 2.13
C VAL A 49 -18.08 -0.61 1.95
N THR A 50 -17.64 -0.24 0.74
CA THR A 50 -17.09 1.10 0.47
C THR A 50 -18.14 2.19 0.65
N ILE A 51 -19.38 1.98 0.20
CA ILE A 51 -20.48 2.93 0.43
C ILE A 51 -20.73 3.08 1.93
N LEU A 52 -20.86 1.96 2.66
CA LEU A 52 -21.10 1.98 4.10
C LEU A 52 -19.96 2.67 4.85
N LEU A 53 -18.71 2.40 4.50
CA LEU A 53 -17.53 3.03 5.09
C LEU A 53 -17.48 4.52 4.76
N GLY A 54 -17.82 4.93 3.54
CA GLY A 54 -17.90 6.33 3.15
C GLY A 54 -18.94 7.11 3.94
N VAL A 55 -20.15 6.54 4.11
CA VAL A 55 -21.20 7.15 4.94
C VAL A 55 -20.80 7.19 6.41
N ALA A 56 -20.22 6.11 6.94
CA ALA A 56 -19.77 6.05 8.34
C ALA A 56 -18.69 7.11 8.61
N VAL A 57 -17.63 7.15 7.81
CA VAL A 57 -16.55 8.15 7.95
C VAL A 57 -17.10 9.57 7.75
N GLY A 58 -17.91 9.80 6.72
CA GLY A 58 -18.52 11.11 6.46
C GLY A 58 -19.41 11.59 7.60
N SER A 59 -20.16 10.69 8.25
CA SER A 59 -21.01 11.04 9.40
C SER A 59 -20.23 11.51 10.63
N THR A 60 -18.95 11.16 10.74
CA THR A 60 -18.06 11.60 11.83
C THR A 60 -17.41 12.96 11.57
N MET A 61 -17.56 13.53 10.37
CA MET A 61 -16.97 14.82 9.98
C MET A 61 -17.87 16.01 10.39
N THR A 62 -18.15 16.14 11.68
CA THR A 62 -18.88 17.32 12.20
C THR A 62 -18.02 18.59 12.07
N ALA A 63 -18.67 19.75 11.93
CA ALA A 63 -17.97 21.03 11.76
C ALA A 63 -16.96 21.31 12.89
N GLU A 64 -17.31 20.94 14.12
CA GLU A 64 -16.47 21.13 15.31
C GLU A 64 -15.18 20.29 15.30
N VAL A 65 -15.21 19.11 14.68
CA VAL A 65 -14.05 18.22 14.56
C VAL A 65 -13.23 18.59 13.32
N PHE A 66 -13.91 18.87 12.21
CA PHE A 66 -13.26 19.07 10.92
C PHE A 66 -12.69 20.49 10.74
N LEU A 67 -13.41 21.55 11.14
CA LEU A 67 -12.97 22.95 10.97
C LEU A 67 -12.06 23.39 12.12
N THR A 68 -11.01 22.61 12.38
CA THR A 68 -10.00 22.90 13.39
C THR A 68 -8.62 23.08 12.76
N TRP A 69 -7.77 23.87 13.41
CA TRP A 69 -6.36 23.99 13.03
C TRP A 69 -5.62 22.65 13.03
N LYS A 70 -6.08 21.68 13.85
CA LYS A 70 -5.53 20.32 13.87
C LYS A 70 -5.74 19.61 12.53
N THR A 71 -6.90 19.76 11.90
CA THR A 71 -7.20 19.14 10.60
C THR A 71 -6.27 19.64 9.51
N ILE A 72 -5.99 20.95 9.47
CA ILE A 72 -5.01 21.52 8.53
C ILE A 72 -3.62 20.92 8.79
N GLY A 73 -3.24 20.77 10.07
CA GLY A 73 -2.01 20.09 10.47
C GLY A 73 -1.92 18.66 9.93
N VAL A 74 -3.01 17.89 9.98
CA VAL A 74 -3.06 16.52 9.42
C VAL A 74 -2.84 16.53 7.91
N PHE A 75 -3.46 17.45 7.16
CA PHE A 75 -3.26 17.56 5.71
C PHE A 75 -1.82 17.87 5.34
N ILE A 76 -1.20 18.85 6.02
CA ILE A 76 0.20 19.23 5.77
C ILE A 76 1.14 18.07 6.12
N MET A 77 0.92 17.43 7.27
CA MET A 77 1.68 16.24 7.67
C MET A 77 1.54 15.11 6.66
N GLY A 78 0.36 14.91 6.08
CA GLY A 78 0.13 13.93 5.02
C GLY A 78 0.98 14.19 3.77
N VAL A 79 1.00 15.44 3.28
CA VAL A 79 1.82 15.81 2.12
C VAL A 79 3.31 15.58 2.39
N VAL A 80 3.78 16.02 3.56
CA VAL A 80 5.17 15.83 3.98
C VAL A 80 5.50 14.34 4.13
N ALA A 81 4.60 13.54 4.71
CA ALA A 81 4.77 12.09 4.84
C ALA A 81 4.90 11.40 3.47
N PHE A 82 4.08 11.77 2.48
CA PHE A 82 4.21 11.23 1.12
C PHE A 82 5.55 11.62 0.46
N ALA A 83 6.02 12.85 0.67
CA ALA A 83 7.32 13.29 0.16
C ALA A 83 8.47 12.48 0.77
N PHE A 84 8.47 12.27 2.10
CA PHE A 84 9.47 11.44 2.78
C PHE A 84 9.37 9.97 2.39
N ALA A 85 8.17 9.41 2.24
CA ALA A 85 7.99 8.03 1.80
C ALA A 85 8.56 7.81 0.39
N THR A 86 8.29 8.75 -0.52
CA THR A 86 8.79 8.69 -1.90
C THR A 86 10.32 8.86 -1.94
N ALA A 87 10.84 9.86 -1.25
CA ALA A 87 12.28 10.11 -1.16
C ALA A 87 13.02 8.92 -0.50
N GLY A 88 12.48 8.38 0.59
CA GLY A 88 12.98 7.21 1.28
C GLY A 88 13.02 5.98 0.37
N GLY A 89 11.96 5.71 -0.38
CA GLY A 89 11.92 4.61 -1.35
C GLY A 89 12.99 4.73 -2.43
N VAL A 90 13.19 5.94 -2.99
CA VAL A 90 14.25 6.20 -3.99
C VAL A 90 15.65 6.07 -3.38
N LEU A 91 15.86 6.57 -2.17
CA LEU A 91 17.14 6.47 -1.47
C LEU A 91 17.50 5.03 -1.15
N ILE A 92 16.54 4.22 -0.68
CA ILE A 92 16.75 2.79 -0.45
C ILE A 92 17.08 2.08 -1.75
N ALA A 93 16.40 2.39 -2.86
CA ALA A 93 16.73 1.81 -4.16
C ALA A 93 18.15 2.17 -4.61
N LYS A 94 18.60 3.41 -4.39
CA LYS A 94 20.00 3.81 -4.61
C LYS A 94 20.97 3.09 -3.68
N PHE A 95 20.60 2.90 -2.41
CA PHE A 95 21.40 2.17 -1.44
C PHE A 95 21.57 0.70 -1.85
N MET A 96 20.50 0.03 -2.28
CA MET A 96 20.55 -1.34 -2.78
C MET A 96 21.46 -1.49 -4.00
N ASN A 97 21.56 -0.47 -4.84
CA ASN A 97 22.44 -0.46 -6.01
C ASN A 97 23.94 -0.45 -5.70
N LEU A 98 24.34 -0.15 -4.46
CA LEU A 98 25.75 -0.25 -4.03
C LEU A 98 26.20 -1.70 -3.84
N PHE A 99 25.28 -2.61 -3.49
CA PHE A 99 25.61 -4.01 -3.17
C PHE A 99 25.13 -5.02 -4.22
N THR A 100 24.23 -4.61 -5.12
CA THR A 100 23.59 -5.51 -6.09
C THR A 100 24.30 -5.47 -7.44
N LYS A 101 24.60 -6.65 -8.02
CA LYS A 101 25.18 -6.76 -9.38
C LYS A 101 24.22 -6.25 -10.46
N ASN A 102 22.94 -6.59 -10.35
CA ASN A 102 21.87 -6.09 -11.22
C ASN A 102 21.27 -4.83 -10.60
N LYS A 103 21.61 -3.66 -11.13
CA LYS A 103 21.15 -2.37 -10.61
C LYS A 103 19.65 -2.21 -10.83
N VAL A 104 18.93 -1.89 -9.77
CA VAL A 104 17.50 -1.55 -9.78
C VAL A 104 17.34 -0.10 -10.20
N ASN A 105 16.40 0.19 -11.10
CA ASN A 105 16.09 1.58 -11.47
C ASN A 105 15.54 2.32 -10.22
N PRO A 106 16.18 3.41 -9.75
CA PRO A 106 15.72 4.15 -8.57
C PRO A 106 14.29 4.67 -8.66
N LEU A 107 13.76 4.88 -9.88
CA LEU A 107 12.36 5.26 -10.09
C LEU A 107 11.38 4.23 -9.51
N ILE A 108 11.74 2.94 -9.53
CA ILE A 108 10.93 1.86 -8.97
C ILE A 108 10.84 1.98 -7.44
N GLY A 109 11.83 2.60 -6.78
CA GLY A 109 11.79 2.90 -5.36
C GLY A 109 10.63 3.82 -4.97
N ALA A 110 10.30 4.80 -5.83
CA ALA A 110 9.16 5.69 -5.62
C ALA A 110 7.80 4.96 -5.72
N ALA A 111 7.74 3.83 -6.44
CA ALA A 111 6.53 3.02 -6.54
C ALA A 111 6.19 2.27 -5.24
N GLY A 112 7.08 2.29 -4.23
CA GLY A 112 6.84 1.69 -2.93
C GLY A 112 5.76 2.39 -2.09
N VAL A 113 5.34 3.60 -2.46
CA VAL A 113 4.17 4.25 -1.87
C VAL A 113 2.93 3.44 -2.25
N SER A 114 2.17 2.97 -1.25
CA SER A 114 1.08 1.99 -1.38
C SER A 114 -0.20 2.48 -2.08
N ALA A 115 -0.08 3.39 -3.05
CA ALA A 115 -1.17 3.88 -3.89
C ALA A 115 -1.33 2.98 -5.12
N VAL A 116 -2.01 1.85 -4.94
CA VAL A 116 -2.23 0.87 -6.02
C VAL A 116 -3.39 1.29 -6.93
N PRO A 117 -3.28 1.18 -8.28
CA PRO A 117 -2.08 0.94 -9.07
C PRO A 117 -1.34 2.24 -9.48
N MET A 118 -1.81 3.40 -9.02
CA MET A 118 -1.40 4.70 -9.56
C MET A 118 0.08 5.05 -9.31
N ALA A 119 0.67 4.69 -8.16
CA ALA A 119 2.10 4.94 -7.90
C ALA A 119 3.00 4.28 -8.97
N ALA A 120 2.70 3.03 -9.33
CA ALA A 120 3.42 2.31 -10.38
C ALA A 120 3.18 2.93 -11.77
N ARG A 121 1.97 3.46 -12.04
CA ARG A 121 1.66 4.17 -13.29
C ARG A 121 2.42 5.50 -13.40
N VAL A 122 2.49 6.29 -12.34
CA VAL A 122 3.25 7.55 -12.33
C VAL A 122 4.74 7.28 -12.58
N VAL A 123 5.31 6.28 -11.91
CA VAL A 123 6.69 5.85 -12.14
C VAL A 123 6.90 5.38 -13.58
N HIS A 124 5.93 4.67 -14.15
CA HIS A 124 5.99 4.27 -15.56
C HIS A 124 5.95 5.48 -16.50
N SER A 125 5.04 6.44 -16.30
CA SER A 125 4.96 7.66 -17.11
C SER A 125 6.28 8.44 -17.09
N MET A 126 6.86 8.68 -15.90
CA MET A 126 8.17 9.35 -15.81
C MET A 126 9.31 8.53 -16.44
N GLY A 127 9.25 7.20 -16.34
CA GLY A 127 10.21 6.31 -16.99
C GLY A 127 10.15 6.39 -18.52
N THR A 128 8.94 6.45 -19.07
CA THR A 128 8.68 6.58 -20.51
C THR A 128 9.08 7.96 -21.02
N GLU A 129 8.89 9.02 -20.23
CA GLU A 129 9.37 10.37 -20.55
C GLU A 129 10.91 10.41 -20.65
N ALA A 130 11.61 9.71 -19.74
CA ALA A 130 13.07 9.63 -19.78
C ALA A 130 13.59 8.70 -20.89
N ASN A 131 12.88 7.60 -21.18
CA ASN A 131 13.18 6.69 -22.27
C ASN A 131 11.91 5.95 -22.73
N PRO A 132 11.41 6.20 -23.95
CA PRO A 132 10.19 5.57 -24.47
C PRO A 132 10.21 4.03 -24.54
N GLN A 133 11.38 3.40 -24.54
CA GLN A 133 11.55 1.95 -24.55
C GLN A 133 11.61 1.33 -23.14
N ASN A 134 11.56 2.15 -22.08
CA ASN A 134 11.75 1.71 -20.70
C ASN A 134 10.40 1.46 -19.98
N TYR A 135 9.88 0.24 -20.12
CA TYR A 135 8.60 -0.17 -19.54
C TYR A 135 8.75 -0.62 -18.08
N LEU A 136 8.41 0.28 -17.15
CA LEU A 136 8.57 0.04 -15.71
C LEU A 136 7.35 -0.55 -15.01
N LEU A 137 6.15 -0.49 -15.61
CA LEU A 137 4.90 -0.82 -14.91
C LEU A 137 4.92 -2.22 -14.27
N MET A 138 5.34 -3.25 -15.02
CA MET A 138 5.39 -4.63 -14.53
C MET A 138 6.38 -4.80 -13.37
N HIS A 139 7.51 -4.10 -13.40
CA HIS A 139 8.52 -4.17 -12.33
C HIS A 139 8.13 -3.30 -11.12
N ALA A 140 7.49 -2.16 -11.34
CA ALA A 140 7.06 -1.22 -10.31
C ALA A 140 5.89 -1.74 -9.45
N MET A 141 5.09 -2.68 -9.97
CA MET A 141 4.03 -3.32 -9.19
C MET A 141 4.56 -4.12 -8.00
N GLY A 142 5.78 -4.67 -8.09
CA GLY A 142 6.40 -5.42 -6.99
C GLY A 142 6.54 -4.56 -5.72
N PRO A 143 7.31 -3.45 -5.76
CA PRO A 143 7.42 -2.54 -4.62
C PRO A 143 6.10 -1.92 -4.18
N ASN A 144 5.16 -1.67 -5.09
CA ASN A 144 3.84 -1.13 -4.74
C ASN A 144 3.03 -2.10 -3.86
N VAL A 145 3.00 -3.39 -4.23
CA VAL A 145 2.36 -4.44 -3.41
C VAL A 145 3.10 -4.63 -2.09
N ALA A 146 4.44 -4.58 -2.10
CA ALA A 146 5.25 -4.64 -0.89
C ALA A 146 4.94 -3.47 0.06
N GLY A 147 4.67 -2.27 -0.47
CA GLY A 147 4.24 -1.10 0.28
C GLY A 147 2.92 -1.31 1.01
N VAL A 148 1.91 -1.92 0.37
CA VAL A 148 0.62 -2.24 1.02
C VAL A 148 0.81 -3.17 2.22
N ILE A 149 1.63 -4.22 2.05
CA ILE A 149 1.95 -5.17 3.13
C ILE A 149 2.73 -4.45 4.23
N GLY A 150 3.75 -3.66 3.86
CA GLY A 150 4.60 -2.91 4.79
C GLY A 150 3.80 -1.95 5.66
N THR A 151 2.83 -1.22 5.09
CA THR A 151 1.95 -0.31 5.85
C THR A 151 1.09 -1.07 6.86
N ALA A 152 0.53 -2.23 6.50
CA ALA A 152 -0.25 -3.05 7.42
C ALA A 152 0.59 -3.59 8.59
N VAL A 153 1.83 -4.02 8.30
CA VAL A 153 2.78 -4.47 9.32
C VAL A 153 3.21 -3.31 10.23
N ALA A 154 3.53 -2.15 9.66
CA ALA A 154 3.90 -0.96 10.41
C ALA A 154 2.75 -0.52 11.33
N ALA A 155 1.51 -0.49 10.83
CA ALA A 155 0.32 -0.19 11.63
C ALA A 155 0.18 -1.18 12.80
N GLY A 156 0.34 -2.48 12.57
CA GLY A 156 0.32 -3.49 13.63
C GLY A 156 1.44 -3.32 14.66
N ALA A 157 2.64 -2.93 14.21
CA ALA A 157 3.77 -2.66 15.09
C ALA A 157 3.54 -1.39 15.94
N PHE A 158 2.98 -0.32 15.36
CA PHE A 158 2.59 0.87 16.09
C PHE A 158 1.50 0.56 17.13
N ILE A 159 0.50 -0.25 16.78
CA ILE A 159 -0.51 -0.70 17.73
C ILE A 159 0.15 -1.47 18.88
N ALA A 160 1.10 -2.35 18.59
CA ALA A 160 1.84 -3.11 19.61
C ALA A 160 2.76 -2.25 20.49
N ALA A 161 3.24 -1.12 19.97
CA ALA A 161 4.13 -0.22 20.69
C ALA A 161 3.38 0.81 21.55
N ILE A 162 2.17 1.19 21.14
CA ILE A 162 1.35 2.21 21.82
C ILE A 162 0.41 1.58 22.86
N MET A 163 0.04 0.30 22.69
CA MET A 163 -0.87 -0.46 23.57
C MET A 163 -0.11 -1.49 24.39
#